data_AF-A0A6G5R699-F1
#
_entry.id   AF-A0A6G5R699-F1
#
_cell.length_a   1.000
_cell.length_b   1.000
_cell.length_c   1.000
_cell.angle_alpha   90.00
_cell.angle_beta   90.00
_cell.angle_gamma   90.00
#
_symmetry.space_group_name_H-M   'P 1'
#
loop_
_entity.id
_entity.type
_entity.pdbx_description
1 polymer ?
#
loop_
_entity_poly.entity_id
_entity_poly.type
_entity_poly.pdbx_seq_one_letter_code
_entity_poly.pdbx_strand_id
1 'polypeptide(L)'
;MDRYLSRQDGRQVSANEIVLADGATLTVTVPGERYVRELSTSARSRAAAQWECDYEYFCMFRQQLGMGDRLALYHCQDYALQGWTGEGSYYNHQTPGTRALFKNQNRNVIYTTPGATFSEASYNWTPVWYVKPC
;
A
#
# COMPACT_ATOMS: atom_id res chain seq x y z
N MET A 1 -19.95 4.16 -9.04
CA MET A 1 -19.43 2.79 -8.84
C MET A 1 -18.74 2.36 -10.13
N ASP A 2 -17.69 1.54 -10.01
CA ASP A 2 -17.02 0.81 -11.10
C ASP A 2 -16.05 1.54 -12.04
N ARG A 3 -14.83 1.81 -11.55
CA ARG A 3 -13.68 2.04 -12.45
C ARG A 3 -12.38 1.32 -12.08
N TYR A 4 -12.41 0.42 -11.09
CA TYR A 4 -11.21 -0.32 -10.66
C TYR A 4 -11.12 -1.74 -11.27
N LEU A 5 -12.25 -2.30 -11.71
CA LEU A 5 -12.36 -3.72 -12.08
C LEU A 5 -11.99 -4.07 -13.53
N SER A 6 -11.56 -3.12 -14.37
CA SER A 6 -11.52 -3.37 -15.83
C SER A 6 -10.15 -3.44 -16.49
N ARG A 7 -9.02 -3.50 -15.77
CA ARG A 7 -7.68 -3.58 -16.41
C ARG A 7 -6.61 -4.44 -15.76
N GLN A 8 -6.94 -5.15 -14.70
CA GLN A 8 -6.06 -6.16 -14.13
C GLN A 8 -6.93 -7.38 -13.94
N ASP A 9 -6.47 -8.56 -14.36
CA ASP A 9 -7.10 -9.86 -14.10
C ASP A 9 -7.07 -10.18 -12.59
N GLY A 10 -7.58 -9.26 -11.77
CA GLY A 10 -7.62 -9.34 -10.32
C GLY A 10 -8.85 -10.12 -9.91
N ARG A 11 -8.65 -11.17 -9.11
CA ARG A 11 -9.74 -11.92 -8.51
C ARG A 11 -10.17 -11.17 -7.26
N GLN A 12 -11.37 -10.61 -7.27
CA GLN A 12 -11.99 -10.06 -6.07
C GLN A 12 -12.18 -11.20 -5.06
N VAL A 13 -11.45 -11.16 -3.95
CA VAL A 13 -11.47 -12.19 -2.89
C VAL A 13 -12.44 -11.83 -1.77
N SER A 14 -12.80 -10.55 -1.63
CA SER A 14 -13.91 -10.06 -0.80
C SER A 14 -14.45 -8.72 -1.33
N ALA A 15 -15.54 -8.19 -0.75
CA ALA A 15 -16.15 -6.92 -1.21
C ALA A 15 -15.14 -5.75 -1.33
N ASN A 16 -14.09 -5.77 -0.50
CA ASN A 16 -13.08 -4.71 -0.41
C ASN A 16 -11.65 -5.23 -0.62
N GLU A 17 -11.45 -6.45 -1.13
CA GLU A 17 -10.12 -7.02 -1.31
C GLU A 17 -9.96 -7.66 -2.69
N ILE A 18 -8.91 -7.27 -3.39
CA ILE A 18 -8.58 -7.72 -4.74
C ILE A 18 -7.15 -8.24 -4.71
N VAL A 19 -6.98 -9.52 -5.00
CA VAL A 19 -5.65 -10.07 -5.29
C VAL A 19 -5.36 -9.77 -6.75
N LEU A 20 -4.31 -8.99 -6.98
CA LEU A 20 -3.85 -8.64 -8.32
C LEU A 20 -3.05 -9.80 -8.93
N ALA A 21 -2.94 -9.82 -10.26
CA ALA A 21 -2.27 -10.89 -11.00
C ALA A 21 -0.77 -11.05 -10.64
N ASP A 22 -0.16 -10.01 -10.08
CA ASP A 22 1.22 -10.01 -9.57
C ASP A 22 1.35 -10.48 -8.12
N GLY A 23 0.24 -10.93 -7.50
CA GLY A 23 0.18 -11.39 -6.13
C GLY A 23 0.12 -10.28 -5.08
N ALA A 24 0.05 -9.01 -5.49
CA ALA A 24 -0.24 -7.92 -4.56
C ALA A 24 -1.68 -8.00 -4.07
N THR A 25 -1.90 -7.64 -2.82
CA THR A 25 -3.24 -7.59 -2.22
C THR A 25 -3.67 -6.13 -2.07
N LEU A 26 -4.68 -5.74 -2.84
CA LEU A 26 -5.31 -4.43 -2.74
C LEU A 26 -6.52 -4.49 -1.82
N THR A 27 -6.53 -3.70 -0.77
CA THR A 27 -7.69 -3.48 0.10
C THR A 27 -8.28 -2.09 -0.17
N VAL A 28 -9.51 -2.04 -0.67
CA VAL A 28 -10.23 -0.80 -1.01
C VAL A 28 -10.99 -0.29 0.21
N THR A 29 -10.89 1.01 0.49
CA THR A 29 -11.67 1.65 1.57
C THR A 29 -13.14 1.82 1.18
N VAL A 30 -14.07 1.46 2.07
CA VAL A 30 -15.51 1.56 1.80
C VAL A 30 -15.95 3.04 1.76
N PRO A 31 -16.73 3.48 0.76
CA PRO A 31 -17.19 4.87 0.71
C PRO A 31 -18.06 5.24 1.92
N GLY A 32 -17.61 6.22 2.70
CA GLY A 32 -18.30 6.67 3.92
C GLY A 32 -17.62 6.22 5.22
N GLU A 33 -16.63 5.32 5.15
CA GLU A 33 -15.80 4.92 6.28
C GLU A 33 -14.39 5.48 6.11
N ARG A 34 -13.89 6.23 7.10
CA ARG A 34 -12.49 6.72 7.11
C ARG A 34 -11.48 5.61 7.43
N TYR A 35 -11.95 4.42 7.78
CA TYR A 35 -11.15 3.29 8.26
C TYR A 35 -11.75 1.98 7.78
N VAL A 36 -10.92 1.03 7.35
CA VAL A 36 -11.34 -0.35 7.08
C VAL A 36 -11.60 -0.99 8.45
N ARG A 37 -12.88 -1.07 8.81
CA ARG A 37 -13.48 -1.72 10.00
C ARG A 37 -13.63 -0.90 11.29
N GLU A 38 -14.91 -0.72 11.62
CA GLU A 38 -15.56 -0.77 12.94
C GLU A 38 -15.77 0.54 13.74
N LEU A 39 -17.06 0.82 13.91
CA LEU A 39 -17.70 1.84 14.74
C LEU A 39 -17.57 1.63 16.26
N SER A 40 -16.62 0.81 16.74
CA SER A 40 -16.59 0.41 18.16
C SER A 40 -15.23 0.52 18.87
N THR A 41 -14.15 0.90 18.19
CA THR A 41 -12.81 0.92 18.80
C THR A 41 -12.35 2.34 19.19
N SER A 42 -11.89 2.47 20.43
CA SER A 42 -11.46 3.74 21.06
C SER A 42 -10.39 4.49 20.26
N ALA A 43 -10.25 5.81 20.47
CA ALA A 43 -9.28 6.64 19.74
C ALA A 43 -7.81 6.18 19.88
N ARG A 44 -7.44 5.47 20.96
CA ARG A 44 -6.10 4.86 21.14
C ARG A 44 -5.85 3.66 20.23
N SER A 45 -6.90 2.90 19.89
CA SER A 45 -6.86 1.82 18.90
C SER A 45 -6.81 2.32 17.45
N ARG A 46 -7.20 3.58 17.18
CA ARG A 46 -7.09 4.19 15.84
C ARG A 46 -5.66 4.53 15.43
N ALA A 47 -4.80 4.86 16.40
CA ALA A 47 -3.37 5.05 16.17
C ALA A 47 -2.62 3.71 15.95
N ALA A 48 -3.16 2.60 16.46
CA ALA A 48 -2.64 1.25 16.21
C ALA A 48 -3.14 0.68 14.87
N ALA A 49 -4.37 1.01 14.47
CA ALA A 49 -4.93 0.66 13.16
C ALA A 49 -4.42 1.56 12.00
N GLN A 50 -3.68 2.63 12.32
CA GLN A 50 -3.19 3.57 11.30
C GLN A 50 -2.14 2.95 10.36
N TRP A 51 -1.64 1.75 10.64
CA TRP A 51 -0.66 1.04 9.81
C TRP A 51 -0.97 -0.47 9.76
N GLU A 52 -2.20 -0.85 9.41
CA GLU A 52 -2.52 -2.27 9.18
C GLU A 52 -1.64 -2.82 8.06
N CYS A 53 -0.55 -3.49 8.42
CA CYS A 53 0.39 -4.15 7.52
C CYS A 53 0.94 -5.41 8.19
N ASP A 54 0.76 -6.55 7.56
CA ASP A 54 1.25 -7.81 8.09
C ASP A 54 2.78 -7.87 8.09
N TYR A 55 3.34 -8.62 9.04
CA TYR A 55 4.79 -8.86 9.09
C TYR A 55 5.25 -9.52 7.78
N GLU A 56 6.45 -9.14 7.31
CA GLU A 56 7.06 -9.51 6.02
C GLU A 56 6.52 -8.75 4.79
N TYR A 57 5.52 -7.88 4.95
CA TYR A 57 4.96 -7.09 3.85
C TYR A 57 5.49 -5.66 3.82
N PHE A 58 5.53 -5.11 2.61
CA PHE A 58 5.58 -3.68 2.39
C PHE A 58 4.18 -3.19 2.03
N CYS A 59 3.61 -2.29 2.84
CA CYS A 59 2.28 -1.72 2.60
C CYS A 59 2.38 -0.26 2.20
N MET A 60 1.70 0.08 1.11
CA MET A 60 1.52 1.47 0.69
C MET A 60 0.04 1.85 0.79
N PHE A 61 -0.21 3.12 1.06
CA PHE A 61 -1.52 3.68 1.36
C PHE A 61 -1.76 4.93 0.53
N ARG A 62 -2.95 5.02 -0.09
CA ARG A 62 -3.29 6.10 -1.03
C ARG A 62 -3.39 7.46 -0.38
N GLN A 63 -3.58 7.52 0.94
CA GLN A 63 -3.61 8.76 1.71
C GLN A 63 -2.51 8.74 2.77
N GLN A 64 -2.27 9.90 3.37
CA GLN A 64 -1.32 10.07 4.46
C GLN A 64 -1.76 9.30 5.71
N LEU A 65 -0.84 9.11 6.67
CA LEU A 65 -1.13 8.50 7.98
C LEU A 65 -1.71 7.07 7.91
N GLY A 66 -1.30 6.32 6.88
CA GLY A 66 -1.73 4.96 6.56
C GLY A 66 -3.24 4.81 6.31
N MET A 67 -3.85 5.84 5.72
CA MET A 67 -5.27 5.86 5.38
C MET A 67 -5.51 5.61 3.87
N GLY A 68 -6.77 5.35 3.52
CA GLY A 68 -7.19 5.11 2.14
C GLY A 68 -6.90 3.68 1.66
N ASP A 69 -6.98 3.47 0.35
CA ASP A 69 -6.73 2.17 -0.23
C ASP A 69 -5.30 1.70 0.07
N ARG A 70 -5.17 0.44 0.48
CA ARG A 70 -3.91 -0.19 0.86
C ARG A 70 -3.50 -1.20 -0.20
N LEU A 71 -2.26 -1.15 -0.64
CA LEU A 71 -1.64 -2.21 -1.44
C LEU A 71 -0.52 -2.86 -0.64
N ALA A 72 -0.64 -4.16 -0.37
CA ALA A 72 0.33 -4.95 0.36
C ALA A 72 1.16 -5.81 -0.60
N LEU A 73 2.49 -5.69 -0.52
CA LEU A 73 3.46 -6.28 -1.41
C LEU A 73 4.37 -7.24 -0.62
N TYR A 74 4.54 -8.46 -1.13
CA TYR A 74 5.33 -9.52 -0.45
C TYR A 74 6.50 -10.00 -1.29
N HIS A 75 6.25 -10.39 -2.54
CA HIS A 75 7.27 -11.02 -3.37
C HIS A 75 8.30 -10.00 -3.86
N CYS A 76 9.57 -10.42 -3.91
CA CYS A 76 10.67 -9.58 -4.34
C CYS A 76 10.69 -9.35 -5.88
N GLN A 77 9.76 -8.54 -6.39
CA GLN A 77 9.57 -8.25 -7.81
C GLN A 77 9.06 -6.81 -8.04
N ASP A 78 9.11 -6.34 -9.29
CA ASP A 78 8.57 -5.02 -9.65
C ASP A 78 7.04 -5.06 -9.75
N TYR A 79 6.37 -4.35 -8.85
CA TYR A 79 4.92 -4.11 -8.90
C TYR A 79 4.65 -2.80 -9.63
N ALA A 80 3.87 -2.85 -10.71
CA ALA A 80 3.48 -1.67 -11.47
C ALA A 80 2.35 -0.93 -10.75
N LEU A 81 2.56 0.36 -10.48
CA LEU A 81 1.55 1.19 -9.83
C LEU A 81 0.60 1.79 -10.87
N GLN A 82 -0.69 1.53 -10.72
CA GLN A 82 -1.74 2.18 -11.52
C GLN A 82 -2.63 3.06 -10.66
N GLY A 83 -2.74 4.34 -11.04
CA GLY A 83 -3.58 5.31 -10.33
C GLY A 83 -3.11 5.68 -8.93
N TRP A 84 -1.82 5.52 -8.64
CA TRP A 84 -1.18 6.02 -7.42
C TRP A 84 -0.56 7.39 -7.71
N THR A 85 -1.19 8.46 -7.23
CA THR A 85 -0.77 9.85 -7.48
C THR A 85 -1.04 10.71 -6.25
N GLY A 86 -0.23 11.75 -6.06
CA GLY A 86 -0.35 12.67 -4.92
C GLY A 86 0.29 12.13 -3.63
N GLU A 87 -0.01 12.81 -2.53
CA GLU A 87 0.48 12.45 -1.20
C GLU A 87 -0.24 11.22 -0.65
N GLY A 88 0.54 10.21 -0.27
CA GLY A 88 0.07 9.05 0.46
C GLY A 88 1.03 8.71 1.59
N SER A 89 1.14 7.44 1.95
CA SER A 89 2.03 6.99 3.02
C SER A 89 2.40 5.52 2.88
N TYR A 90 3.44 5.06 3.57
CA TYR A 90 3.84 3.64 3.52
C TYR A 90 4.36 3.11 4.86
N TYR A 91 4.28 1.79 5.02
CA TYR A 91 4.90 1.05 6.11
C TYR A 91 5.69 -0.14 5.56
N ASN A 92 7.00 -0.11 5.78
CA ASN A 92 7.89 -1.25 5.55
C ASN A 92 7.92 -2.11 6.81
N HIS A 93 7.06 -3.13 6.87
CA HIS A 93 6.97 -4.10 7.96
C HIS A 93 7.67 -5.43 7.62
N GLN A 94 8.65 -5.37 6.72
CA GLN A 94 9.43 -6.52 6.30
C GLN A 94 10.44 -6.96 7.38
N THR A 95 11.19 -8.03 7.11
CA THR A 95 12.28 -8.48 7.98
C THR A 95 13.28 -7.34 8.25
N PRO A 96 13.82 -7.21 9.47
CA PRO A 96 14.67 -6.09 9.85
C PRO A 96 15.82 -5.82 8.86
N GLY A 97 15.97 -4.56 8.46
CA GLY A 97 16.99 -4.14 7.50
C GLY A 97 16.61 -4.23 6.02
N THR A 98 15.50 -4.90 5.66
CA THR A 98 14.99 -4.93 4.27
C THR A 98 14.58 -3.53 3.82
N ARG A 99 14.93 -3.17 2.58
CA ARG A 99 14.66 -1.85 2.00
C ARG A 99 13.90 -2.02 0.70
N ALA A 100 12.79 -1.31 0.55
CA ALA A 100 12.06 -1.29 -0.71
C ALA A 100 12.65 -0.25 -1.66
N LEU A 101 12.54 -0.51 -2.96
CA LEU A 101 12.99 0.38 -4.04
C LEU A 101 11.77 0.97 -4.75
N PHE A 102 11.73 2.29 -4.86
CA PHE A 102 10.74 3.00 -5.66
C PHE A 102 11.41 3.46 -6.94
N LYS A 103 10.74 3.22 -8.06
CA LYS A 103 11.27 3.46 -9.40
C LYS A 103 10.35 4.34 -10.21
N ASN A 104 10.93 5.17 -11.06
CA ASN A 104 10.18 5.97 -12.03
C ASN A 104 9.73 5.14 -13.25
N GLN A 105 9.08 5.80 -14.21
CA GLN A 105 8.55 5.16 -15.43
C GLN A 105 9.62 4.40 -16.24
N ASN A 106 10.87 4.88 -16.19
CA ASN A 106 12.01 4.29 -16.89
C ASN A 106 12.69 3.18 -16.07
N ARG A 107 12.08 2.75 -14.96
CA ARG A 107 12.60 1.74 -14.00
C ARG A 107 13.88 2.17 -13.27
N ASN A 108 14.25 3.45 -13.31
CA ASN A 108 15.35 3.97 -12.51
C ASN A 108 14.90 4.10 -11.06
N VAL A 109 15.73 3.64 -10.12
CA VAL A 109 15.50 3.85 -8.69
C VAL A 109 15.58 5.34 -8.40
N ILE A 110 14.50 5.90 -7.85
CA ILE A 110 14.41 7.30 -7.44
C ILE A 110 14.39 7.44 -5.92
N TYR A 111 14.11 6.35 -5.20
CA TYR A 111 14.11 6.31 -3.75
C TYR A 111 14.33 4.89 -3.24
N THR A 112 15.06 4.79 -2.13
CA THR A 112 15.23 3.56 -1.36
C THR A 112 14.77 3.84 0.06
N THR A 113 13.82 3.07 0.58
CA THR A 113 13.30 3.27 1.93
C THR A 113 14.40 3.11 2.99
N PRO A 114 14.20 3.61 4.21
CA PRO A 114 14.95 3.12 5.37
C PRO A 114 14.78 1.60 5.53
N GLY A 115 15.69 0.97 6.28
CA GLY A 115 15.58 -0.45 6.62
C GLY A 115 14.36 -0.70 7.50
N ALA A 116 13.67 -1.81 7.25
CA ALA A 116 12.55 -2.23 8.07
C ALA A 116 12.98 -2.41 9.55
N THR A 117 12.12 -2.15 10.53
CA THR A 117 10.74 -1.65 10.37
C THR A 117 10.72 -0.13 10.28
N PHE A 118 10.03 0.44 9.29
CA PHE A 118 9.93 1.90 9.15
C PHE A 118 8.63 2.35 8.47
N SER A 119 7.98 3.38 9.02
CA SER A 119 6.77 4.00 8.45
C SER A 119 7.01 5.45 8.08
N GLU A 120 6.49 5.87 6.92
CA GLU A 120 6.51 7.26 6.45
C GLU A 120 5.08 7.78 6.28
N ALA A 121 4.70 8.74 7.13
CA ALA A 121 3.35 9.30 7.21
C ALA A 121 2.95 10.14 6.00
N SER A 122 3.93 10.68 5.24
CA SER A 122 3.68 11.41 4.00
C SER A 122 4.73 11.11 2.94
N TYR A 123 4.30 10.56 1.81
CA TYR A 123 5.16 10.32 0.67
C TYR A 123 4.43 10.62 -0.64
N ASN A 124 5.07 11.37 -1.53
CA ASN A 124 4.53 11.68 -2.85
C ASN A 124 4.67 10.48 -3.79
N TRP A 125 3.55 9.85 -4.14
CA TRP A 125 3.52 8.71 -5.07
C TRP A 125 3.61 9.11 -6.54
N THR A 126 3.38 10.38 -6.89
CA THR A 126 3.34 10.87 -8.27
C THR A 126 4.54 10.48 -9.15
N PRO A 127 5.81 10.51 -8.68
CA PRO A 127 6.94 10.10 -9.51
C PRO A 127 7.16 8.57 -9.55
N VAL A 128 6.44 7.80 -8.73
CA VAL A 128 6.65 6.36 -8.57
C VAL A 128 5.76 5.59 -9.52
N TRP A 129 6.38 4.77 -10.36
CA TRP A 129 5.70 3.89 -11.31
C TRP A 129 5.84 2.42 -10.93
N TYR A 130 6.91 2.06 -10.22
CA TYR A 130 7.12 0.71 -9.74
C TYR A 130 7.63 0.70 -8.32
N VAL A 131 7.20 -0.31 -7.54
CA VAL A 131 7.74 -0.61 -6.22
C VAL A 131 8.28 -2.04 -6.23
N LYS A 132 9.48 -2.22 -5.70
CA LYS A 132 10.05 -3.54 -5.41
C LYS A 132 10.24 -3.66 -3.90
N PRO A 133 9.58 -4.60 -3.20
CA PRO A 133 9.67 -4.74 -1.74
C PRO A 133 10.95 -5.50 -1.32
N CYS A 134 12.09 -5.05 -1.85
CA CYS A 134 13.47 -5.52 -1.72
C CYS A 134 14.28 -4.75 -2.81
#